data_AF-A0A9E1ZG14-F1
#
_entry.id   AF-A0A9E1ZG14-F1
#
_cell.length_a   1.000
_cell.length_b   1.000
_cell.length_c   1.000
_cell.angle_alpha   90.00
_cell.angle_beta   90.00
_cell.angle_gamma   90.00
#
_symmetry.space_group_name_H-M   'P 1'
#
loop_
_entity.id
_entity.type
_entity.pdbx_description
1 polymer ?
#
loop_
_entity_poly.entity_id
_entity_poly.type
_entity_poly.pdbx_seq_one_letter_code
_entity_poly.pdbx_strand_id
1 'polypeptide(L)'
;ELDEERDEIVSKINKKMVAHYERLLDTKEGKAIVGVDHGSCGGCHMKLQTQEIVNAKSGREMATCTNCGRLIYYTREMIMADELD
;
A
#
# COMPACT_ATOMS: atom_id res chain seq x y z
N GLU A 1 -25.03 4.42 6.49
CA GLU A 1 -24.52 3.05 6.46
C GLU A 1 -23.03 3.00 6.13
N LEU A 2 -22.58 3.09 4.86
CA LEU A 2 -21.14 2.97 4.53
C LEU A 2 -20.25 4.04 5.19
N ASP A 3 -20.73 5.28 5.32
CA ASP A 3 -19.97 6.35 5.98
C ASP A 3 -19.86 6.13 7.50
N GLU A 4 -20.91 5.58 8.12
CA GLU A 4 -20.93 5.30 9.56
C GLU A 4 -19.99 4.13 9.90
N GLU A 5 -20.02 3.05 9.10
CA GLU A 5 -19.09 1.93 9.23
C GLU A 5 -17.63 2.37 9.05
N ARG A 6 -17.39 3.24 8.06
CA ARG A 6 -16.07 3.82 7.83
C ARG A 6 -15.60 4.61 9.06
N ASP A 7 -16.44 5.47 9.60
CA ASP A 7 -16.09 6.32 10.75
C ASP A 7 -15.80 5.49 12.02
N GLU A 8 -16.55 4.40 12.23
CA GLU A 8 -16.27 3.44 13.29
C GLU A 8 -14.89 2.78 13.16
N ILE A 9 -14.49 2.39 11.95
CA ILE A 9 -13.18 1.80 11.68
C ILE A 9 -12.08 2.85 11.85
N VAL A 10 -12.27 4.03 11.26
CA VAL A 10 -11.33 5.15 11.33
C VAL A 10 -11.04 5.56 12.78
N SER A 11 -12.04 5.51 13.65
CA SER A 11 -11.88 5.82 15.09
C SER A 11 -10.89 4.90 15.82
N LYS A 12 -10.65 3.70 15.28
CA LYS A 12 -9.75 2.68 15.84
C LYS A 12 -8.34 2.74 15.24
N ILE A 13 -8.12 3.59 14.23
CA ILE A 13 -6.86 3.71 13.51
C ILE A 13 -6.13 4.98 13.97
N ASN A 14 -4.80 4.94 13.97
CA ASN A 14 -3.98 6.13 14.25
C ASN A 14 -4.30 7.27 13.25
N LYS A 15 -4.63 8.46 13.76
CA LYS A 15 -5.01 9.63 12.96
C LYS A 15 -4.00 10.01 11.86
N LYS A 16 -2.70 9.86 12.12
CA LYS A 16 -1.64 10.16 11.13
C LYS A 16 -1.71 9.22 9.93
N MET A 17 -2.07 7.96 10.18
CA MET A 17 -2.24 6.95 9.13
C MET A 17 -3.45 7.26 8.26
N VAL A 18 -4.57 7.59 8.89
CA VAL A 18 -5.81 7.98 8.21
C VAL A 18 -5.56 9.20 7.31
N ALA A 19 -4.95 10.26 7.84
CA ALA A 19 -4.64 11.46 7.07
C ALA A 19 -3.71 11.17 5.88
N HIS A 20 -2.75 10.25 6.04
CA HIS A 20 -1.89 9.84 4.94
C HIS A 20 -2.66 9.10 3.84
N TYR A 21 -3.52 8.16 4.23
CA TYR A 21 -4.39 7.42 3.33
C TYR A 21 -5.37 8.33 2.56
N GLU A 22 -6.04 9.26 3.25
CA GLU A 22 -6.98 10.21 2.64
C GLU A 22 -6.28 11.11 1.61
N ARG A 23 -5.10 11.65 1.96
CA ARG A 23 -4.30 12.44 1.01
C ARG A 23 -3.94 11.64 -0.24
N LEU A 24 -3.65 10.35 -0.11
CA LEU A 24 -3.38 9.49 -1.26
C LEU A 24 -4.65 9.23 -2.08
N LEU A 25 -5.80 8.97 -1.45
CA LEU A 25 -7.08 8.83 -2.16
C LEU A 25 -7.35 10.03 -3.06
N ASP A 26 -7.21 11.24 -2.53
CA ASP A 26 -7.45 12.50 -3.25
C ASP A 26 -6.46 12.70 -4.40
N THR A 27 -5.17 12.42 -4.17
CA THR A 27 -4.10 12.76 -5.13
C THR A 27 -3.76 11.64 -6.12
N LYS A 28 -4.30 10.43 -5.93
CA LYS A 28 -3.93 9.22 -6.67
C LYS A 28 -5.13 8.51 -7.30
N GLU A 29 -6.15 9.30 -7.66
CA GLU A 29 -7.35 8.83 -8.37
C GLU A 29 -8.06 7.69 -7.63
N GLY A 30 -8.20 7.84 -6.30
CA GLY A 30 -8.85 6.84 -5.44
C GLY A 30 -8.02 5.56 -5.20
N LYS A 31 -6.79 5.46 -5.72
CA LYS A 31 -5.92 4.29 -5.52
C LYS A 31 -4.82 4.59 -4.51
N ALA A 32 -5.16 4.58 -3.23
CA ALA A 32 -4.20 4.83 -2.14
C ALA A 32 -3.32 3.63 -1.79
N ILE A 33 -3.86 2.42 -1.90
CA ILE A 33 -3.21 1.14 -1.56
C ILE A 33 -3.11 0.29 -2.82
N VAL A 34 -1.93 -0.29 -3.08
CA VAL A 34 -1.67 -1.13 -4.26
C VAL A 34 -0.85 -2.36 -3.89
N GLY A 35 -1.01 -3.43 -4.67
CA GLY A 35 -0.21 -4.64 -4.53
C GLY A 35 1.19 -4.49 -5.11
N VAL A 36 2.05 -5.45 -4.79
CA VAL A 36 3.30 -5.67 -5.51
C VAL A 36 3.02 -6.53 -6.75
N ASP A 37 3.59 -6.14 -7.88
CA ASP A 37 3.47 -6.84 -9.16
C ASP A 37 4.87 -7.08 -9.73
N HIS A 38 5.36 -8.32 -9.70
CA HIS A 38 6.69 -8.69 -10.18
C HIS A 38 7.80 -7.79 -9.62
N GLY A 39 7.75 -7.51 -8.31
CA GLY A 39 8.70 -6.61 -7.62
C GLY A 39 8.54 -5.12 -7.95
N SER A 40 7.45 -4.73 -8.63
CA SER A 40 7.13 -3.34 -8.99
C SER A 40 5.88 -2.85 -8.26
N CYS A 41 5.75 -1.53 -8.16
CA CYS A 41 4.57 -0.90 -7.58
C CYS A 41 3.37 -1.09 -8.53
N GLY A 42 2.28 -1.71 -8.06
CA GLY A 42 1.05 -1.85 -8.86
C GLY A 42 0.32 -0.55 -9.20
N GLY A 43 0.84 0.61 -8.76
CA GLY A 43 0.27 1.93 -9.04
C GLY A 43 1.07 2.80 -10.01
N CYS A 44 2.40 2.85 -9.88
CA CYS A 44 3.26 3.63 -10.79
C CYS A 44 4.18 2.79 -11.66
N HIS A 45 4.16 1.46 -11.49
CA HIS A 45 4.94 0.48 -12.25
C HIS A 45 6.46 0.65 -12.16
N MET A 46 6.95 1.48 -11.24
CA MET A 46 8.37 1.54 -10.92
C MET A 46 8.76 0.38 -10.03
N LYS A 47 9.99 -0.11 -10.26
CA LYS A 47 10.60 -1.14 -9.43
C LYS A 47 10.66 -0.70 -7.98
N LEU A 48 10.24 -1.58 -7.08
CA LEU A 48 10.35 -1.37 -5.64
C LEU A 48 11.76 -1.71 -5.16
N GLN A 49 12.22 -0.96 -4.18
CA GLN A 49 13.43 -1.27 -3.43
C GLN A 49 13.21 -2.51 -2.58
N THR A 50 14.28 -3.27 -2.34
CA THR A 50 14.25 -4.48 -1.51
C THR A 50 13.65 -4.21 -0.13
N GLN A 51 13.98 -3.07 0.49
CA GLN A 51 13.45 -2.71 1.80
C GLN A 51 11.93 -2.47 1.78
N GLU A 52 11.39 -1.89 0.69
CA GLU A 52 9.94 -1.68 0.55
C GLU A 52 9.20 -3.02 0.47
N ILE A 53 9.75 -3.97 -0.29
CA ILE A 53 9.20 -5.33 -0.40
C ILE A 53 9.30 -6.06 0.95
N VAL A 54 10.44 -5.98 1.64
CA VAL A 54 10.62 -6.58 2.97
C VAL A 54 9.61 -5.99 3.97
N ASN A 55 9.43 -4.67 3.97
CA ASN A 55 8.46 -4.01 4.84
C ASN A 55 7.04 -4.50 4.53
N ALA A 56 6.66 -4.57 3.26
CA ALA A 56 5.35 -5.06 2.83
C ALA A 56 5.11 -6.52 3.24
N LYS A 57 6.13 -7.39 3.07
CA LYS A 57 6.10 -8.80 3.51
C LYS A 57 6.01 -8.95 5.02
N SER A 58 6.60 -8.03 5.79
CA SER A 58 6.63 -8.10 7.26
C SER A 58 5.25 -7.87 7.89
N GLY A 59 4.41 -7.04 7.28
CA GLY A 59 3.12 -6.60 7.83
C GLY A 59 3.21 -5.82 9.15
N ARG A 60 4.42 -5.45 9.61
CA ARG A 60 4.64 -4.78 10.90
C ARG A 60 4.54 -3.26 10.82
N GLU A 61 4.84 -2.70 9.66
CA GLU A 61 4.87 -1.26 9.41
C GLU A 61 4.23 -0.95 8.05
N MET A 62 3.79 0.30 7.84
CA MET A 62 3.33 0.71 6.52
C MET A 62 4.48 0.69 5.52
N ALA A 63 4.41 -0.19 4.53
CA ALA A 63 5.25 -0.10 3.34
C ALA A 63 4.68 0.95 2.39
N THR A 64 5.56 1.79 1.85
CA THR A 64 5.20 2.89 0.94
C THR A 64 6.14 2.86 -0.25
N CYS A 65 5.61 3.14 -1.44
CA CYS A 65 6.41 3.34 -2.64
C CYS A 65 7.13 4.69 -2.57
N THR A 66 8.45 4.69 -2.57
CA THR A 66 9.31 5.88 -2.61
C THR A 66 9.10 6.70 -3.88
N ASN A 67 8.68 6.07 -4.99
CA ASN A 67 8.46 6.76 -6.26
C ASN A 67 7.14 7.54 -6.32
N CYS A 68 6.04 6.99 -5.79
CA CYS A 68 4.72 7.61 -5.93
C CYS A 68 3.98 7.88 -4.62
N GLY A 69 4.51 7.40 -3.50
CA GLY A 69 3.95 7.59 -2.16
C GLY A 69 2.77 6.67 -1.82
N ARG A 70 2.30 5.81 -2.73
CA ARG A 70 1.20 4.87 -2.41
C ARG A 70 1.62 3.85 -1.36
N LEU A 71 0.67 3.44 -0.54
CA LEU A 71 0.85 2.33 0.38
C LEU A 71 0.91 1.02 -0.40
N ILE A 72 1.80 0.12 0.01
CA ILE A 72 2.02 -1.16 -0.65
C ILE A 72 1.65 -2.28 0.32
N TYR A 73 0.92 -3.27 -0.18
CA TYR A 73 0.69 -4.52 0.54
C TYR A 73 1.26 -5.70 -0.25
N TYR A 74 1.55 -6.78 0.48
CA TYR A 74 1.97 -8.04 -0.10
C TYR A 74 1.07 -9.17 0.39
N THR A 75 0.72 -10.10 -0.52
CA THR A 75 0.14 -11.39 -0.19
C THR A 75 0.97 -12.49 -0.83
N ARG A 76 0.87 -13.73 -0.30
CA ARG A 76 1.59 -14.89 -0.84
C ARG A 76 1.18 -15.27 -2.27
N GLU A 77 0.11 -14.67 -2.79
CA GLU A 77 -0.42 -14.91 -4.14
C GLU A 77 0.21 -13.96 -5.17
N MET A 78 0.91 -12.90 -4.72
CA MET A 78 1.58 -11.96 -5.60
C MET A 78 2.89 -12.55 -6.13
N ILE A 79 3.04 -12.56 -7.44
CA ILE A 79 4.22 -13.08 -8.13
C ILE A 79 5.40 -12.14 -7.91
N MET A 80 6.50 -12.67 -7.40
CA MET A 80 7.76 -11.94 -7.28
C MET A 80 8.65 -12.14 -8.50
N ALA A 81 9.54 -11.18 -8.76
CA ALA A 81 10.42 -11.22 -9.93
C ALA A 81 11.38 -12.43 -9.91
N ASP A 82 11.71 -12.94 -8.73
CA ASP A 82 12.58 -14.10 -8.50
C ASP A 82 11.84 -15.46 -8.54
N GLU A 83 10.51 -15.46 -8.69
CA GLU A 83 9.68 -16.67 -8.73
C GLU A 83 9.24 -17.05 -10.16
N LEU A 84 9.79 -16.39 -11.18
CA LEU A 84 9.48 -16.62 -12.60
C LEU A 84 10.39 -17.65 -13.30
N ASP A 85 11.28 -18.31 -12.55
CA ASP A 85 12.15 -19.39 -13.03
C ASP A 85 11.50 -20.78 -12.90
#